data_AF-A0A2K5QMA8-F1
#
_entry.id   AF-A0A2K5QMA8-F1
#
_cell.length_a   1.000
_cell.length_b   1.000
_cell.length_c   1.000
_cell.angle_alpha   90.00
_cell.angle_beta   90.00
_cell.angle_gamma   90.00
#
_symmetry.space_group_name_H-M   'P 1'
#
loop_
_entity.id
_entity.type
_entity.pdbx_description
1 polymer ?
#
loop_
_entity_poly.entity_id
_entity_poly.type
_entity_poly.pdbx_seq_one_letter_code
_entity_poly.pdbx_strand_id
1 'polypeptide(L)' 'MRTFLFLFAVLFFLTPAKNAFFDERCQKLKGTCTDHCKKNEEIIALCQKSLKCCLTVQPCGKITED' A
#
# COMPACT_ATOMS: atom_id res chain seq x y z
N MET A 1 -23.93 27.35 -20.07
CA MET A 1 -24.08 25.90 -19.80
C MET A 1 -22.81 25.08 -20.09
N ARG A 2 -21.99 25.43 -21.10
CA ARG A 2 -20.78 24.67 -21.44
C ARG A 2 -19.64 24.78 -20.39
N THR A 3 -19.46 25.93 -19.75
CA THR A 3 -18.40 26.18 -18.75
C THR A 3 -18.49 25.30 -17.51
N PHE A 4 -19.71 25.00 -17.06
CA PHE A 4 -19.94 24.09 -15.94
C PHE A 4 -19.45 22.67 -16.23
N LEU A 5 -19.63 22.17 -17.46
CA LEU A 5 -19.15 20.84 -17.87
C LEU A 5 -17.61 20.75 -17.85
N PHE A 6 -16.92 21.83 -18.25
CA PHE A 6 -15.47 21.89 -18.19
C PHE A 6 -14.95 21.91 -16.75
N LEU A 7 -15.60 22.67 -15.85
CA LEU A 7 -15.27 22.68 -14.42
C LEU A 7 -15.42 21.31 -13.77
N PHE A 8 -16.51 20.59 -14.07
CA PHE A 8 -16.71 19.24 -13.55
C PHE A 8 -15.64 18.27 -14.04
N ALA A 9 -15.27 18.31 -15.32
CA ALA A 9 -14.22 17.45 -15.86
C ALA A 9 -12.89 17.65 -15.11
N VAL A 10 -12.46 18.90 -14.92
CA VAL A 10 -11.23 19.22 -14.18
C VAL A 10 -11.27 18.71 -12.74
N LEU A 11 -12.41 18.85 -12.05
CA LEU A 11 -12.59 18.36 -10.68
C LEU A 11 -12.55 16.82 -10.59
N PHE A 12 -13.16 16.10 -11.54
CA PHE A 12 -13.13 14.64 -11.55
C PHE A 12 -11.73 14.07 -11.84
N PHE A 13 -10.91 14.74 -12.67
CA PHE A 13 -9.52 14.33 -12.91
C PHE A 13 -8.57 14.66 -11.75
N LEU A 14 -8.92 15.60 -10.86
CA LEU A 14 -8.08 16.03 -9.74
C LEU A 14 -8.24 15.16 -8.48
N THR A 15 -9.30 14.37 -8.37
CA THR A 15 -9.47 13.47 -7.22
C THR A 15 -8.61 12.23 -7.43
N PRO A 16 -7.54 12.00 -6.64
CA PRO A 16 -6.75 10.78 -6.76
C PRO A 16 -7.66 9.59 -6.47
N ALA A 17 -7.62 8.56 -7.32
CA ALA A 17 -8.29 7.31 -7.04
C ALA A 17 -7.77 6.77 -5.69
N LYS A 18 -8.58 6.90 -4.64
CA LYS A 18 -8.28 6.32 -3.33
C LYS A 18 -8.42 4.81 -3.46
N ASN A 19 -7.32 4.16 -3.80
CA ASN A 19 -7.24 2.72 -3.96
C ASN A 19 -7.25 2.04 -2.58
N ALA A 20 -8.43 1.98 -1.92
CA ALA A 20 -8.62 1.34 -0.62
C ALA A 20 -8.20 -0.14 -0.61
N PHE A 21 -8.13 -0.75 -1.79
CA PHE A 21 -7.73 -2.13 -2.03
C PHE A 21 -6.29 -2.45 -1.58
N PHE A 22 -5.36 -1.51 -1.72
CA PHE A 22 -3.95 -1.79 -1.45
C PHE A 22 -3.66 -1.95 0.05
N ASP A 23 -4.29 -1.12 0.87
CA ASP A 23 -4.12 -1.16 2.32
C ASP A 23 -4.78 -2.43 2.90
N GLU A 24 -5.95 -2.81 2.38
CA GLU A 24 -6.66 -4.04 2.79
C GLU A 24 -5.83 -5.29 2.50
N ARG A 25 -5.20 -5.36 1.31
CA ARG A 25 -4.32 -6.49 0.95
C ARG A 25 -3.11 -6.57 1.88
N CYS A 26 -2.48 -5.44 2.20
CA CYS A 26 -1.35 -5.41 3.12
C CYS A 26 -1.75 -5.90 4.52
N GLN A 27 -2.89 -5.44 5.04
CA GLN A 27 -3.43 -5.88 6.33
C GLN A 27 -3.77 -7.37 6.35
N LYS A 28 -4.37 -7.91 5.28
CA LYS A 28 -4.66 -9.36 5.16
C LYS A 28 -3.41 -10.22 5.25
N LEU A 29 -2.29 -9.73 4.74
CA LEU A 29 -0.99 -10.41 4.82
C LEU A 29 -0.24 -10.15 6.14
N LYS A 30 -0.88 -9.48 7.12
CA LYS A 30 -0.29 -9.04 8.39
C LYS A 30 0.93 -8.12 8.20
N GLY A 31 1.01 -7.43 7.07
CA GLY A 31 2.04 -6.44 6.79
C GLY A 31 1.68 -5.07 7.35
N THR A 32 2.66 -4.17 7.36
CA THR A 32 2.52 -2.78 7.82
C THR A 32 2.86 -1.82 6.68
N CYS A 33 2.02 -0.82 6.43
CA CYS A 33 2.30 0.23 5.46
C CYS A 33 3.26 1.27 6.07
N THR A 34 4.48 1.34 5.57
CA THR A 34 5.51 2.29 6.04
C THR A 34 6.19 2.94 4.85
N ASP A 35 6.94 4.02 5.09
CA ASP A 35 7.72 4.62 4.01
C ASP A 35 8.89 3.70 3.61
N HIS A 36 9.55 3.06 4.58
CA HIS A 36 10.70 2.17 4.40
C HIS A 36 10.59 0.92 5.29
N CYS A 37 10.92 -0.25 4.75
CA CYS A 37 10.96 -1.51 5.52
C CYS A 37 12.26 -1.61 6.32
N LYS A 38 12.20 -2.29 7.46
CA LYS A 38 13.40 -2.60 8.26
C LYS A 38 14.24 -3.67 7.57
N LYS A 39 15.48 -3.83 8.04
CA LYS A 39 16.44 -4.82 7.49
C LYS A 39 15.93 -6.27 7.54
N ASN A 40 15.07 -6.59 8.50
CA ASN A 40 14.48 -7.94 8.68
C ASN A 40 13.04 -8.03 8.13
N GLU A 41 12.62 -7.01 7.37
CA GLU A 41 11.31 -6.95 6.73
C GLU A 41 11.49 -6.92 5.21
N GLU A 42 10.57 -7.55 4.49
CA GLU A 42 10.54 -7.53 3.03
C GLU A 42 9.35 -6.72 2.52
N ILE A 43 9.54 -6.14 1.33
CA ILE A 43 8.47 -5.43 0.60
C ILE A 43 7.65 -6.48 -0.13
N ILE A 44 6.39 -6.67 0.29
CA ILE A 44 5.49 -7.67 -0.29
C ILE A 44 4.41 -7.07 -1.19
N ALA A 45 4.13 -5.77 -1.04
CA ALA A 45 3.15 -5.02 -1.83
C ALA A 45 3.39 -3.50 -1.71
N LEU A 46 2.57 -2.72 -2.40
CA LEU A 46 2.46 -1.26 -2.24
C LEU A 46 1.16 -0.91 -1.52
N CYS A 47 1.18 0.16 -0.74
CA CYS A 47 0.03 0.77 -0.08
C CYS A 47 -0.35 2.09 -0.75
N GLN A 48 -1.41 2.76 -0.27
CA GLN A 48 -1.71 4.12 -0.72
C GLN A 48 -0.57 5.10 -0.45
N LYS A 49 -0.61 6.24 -1.16
CA LYS A 49 0.36 7.34 -0.98
C LYS A 49 1.83 6.91 -1.21
N SER A 50 2.03 5.91 -2.06
CA SER A 50 3.36 5.36 -2.39
C SER A 50 4.10 4.73 -1.20
N LEU A 51 3.38 4.37 -0.14
CA LEU A 51 3.94 3.63 0.98
C LEU A 51 4.20 2.17 0.58
N LYS A 52 5.14 1.53 1.27
CA LYS A 52 5.54 0.13 1.07
C LYS A 52 4.82 -0.74 2.09
N CYS A 53 4.33 -1.90 1.68
CA CYS A 53 3.82 -2.92 2.61
C CYS A 53 4.99 -3.80 3.06
N CYS A 54 5.37 -3.69 4.33
CA CYS A 54 6.51 -4.39 4.92
C CYS A 54 6.02 -5.55 5.80
N LEU A 55 6.61 -6.73 5.64
CA LEU A 55 6.32 -7.90 6.46
C LEU A 55 7.61 -8.47 7.05
N THR A 56 7.60 -8.80 8.34
CA THR A 56 8.73 -9.46 8.99
C THR A 56 8.92 -10.84 8.38
N VAL A 57 10.10 -11.08 7.84
CA VAL A 57 10.43 -12.36 7.23
C VAL A 57 11.04 -13.25 8.30
N GLN A 58 10.41 -14.40 8.54
CA GLN A 58 11.04 -15.42 9.36
C GLN A 58 12.25 -15.97 8.61
N PRO A 59 13.40 -16.16 9.28
CA PRO A 59 14.54 -16.80 8.65
C PRO A 59 14.12 -18.18 8.12
N CYS A 60 14.49 -18.47 6.87
CA CYS A 60 14.27 -19.77 6.27
C CYS A 60 15.23 -20.78 6.94
N GLY A 61 14.70 -21.56 7.86
CA GLY A 61 15.41 -22.63 8.54
C GLY A 61 14.51 -23.31 9.57
N LYS A 62 14.56 -24.63 9.70
CA LYS A 62 13.93 -25.31 10.84
C LYS A 62 14.61 -24.77 12.09
N ILE A 63 13.85 -24.08 12.93
CA ILE A 63 14.25 -23.85 14.32
C ILE A 63 14.13 -25.24 14.97
N THR A 64 15.23 -25.99 15.02
CA THR A 64 15.32 -27.11 15.96
C THR A 64 15.37 -26.47 17.34
N GLU A 65 14.25 -26.49 18.05
CA GLU A 65 14.21 -26.31 19.49
C GLU A 65 14.96 -27.52 20.09
N ASP A 66 16.19 -27.29 20.56
CA ASP A 66 16.93 -28.22 21.43
C ASP A 66 16.40 -28.13 22.87
#